data_AF-A0A5S4FL55-F1
#
_entry.id   AF-A0A5S4FL55-F1
#
_cell.length_a   1.000
_cell.length_b   1.000
_cell.length_c   1.000
_cell.angle_alpha   90.00
_cell.angle_beta   90.00
_cell.angle_gamma   90.00
#
_symmetry.space_group_name_H-M   'P 1'
#
loop_
_entity.id
_entity.type
_entity.pdbx_description
1 polymer ?
#
loop_
_entity_poly.entity_id
_entity_poly.type
_entity_poly.pdbx_seq_one_letter_code
_entity_poly.pdbx_strand_id
1 'polypeptide(L)'
;MAGPVTPSCHAFRVELTELLLLDRPLPAPLTRHLAQCADCSAEAASVRRVIRTFERAEPLLPGAAVPVPGPEGPPRRTARRRVAAAGLVLAAAAVLALLHPGGMGLPGDGPEGRPDAAVTLSRPAPMIEHSWGTEVPVSLSGLRPGRTYGLLTGDAHGRRQSAGSVRAGDGHAPMRTCMVTAMARSEITALLVQDESGRMVARLAVPPPTGLRAPPNP
;
A
#
# COMPACT_ATOMS: atom_id res chain seq x y z
N MET A 1 -1.78 -35.92 -14.54
CA MET A 1 -2.80 -36.13 -15.59
C MET A 1 -4.04 -35.35 -15.15
N ALA A 2 -4.42 -34.32 -15.90
CA ALA A 2 -5.62 -33.53 -15.59
C ALA A 2 -6.86 -34.37 -15.92
N GLY A 3 -7.83 -34.44 -15.01
CA GLY A 3 -9.11 -35.08 -15.29
C GLY A 3 -9.92 -34.30 -16.34
N PRO A 4 -10.93 -34.92 -16.96
CA PRO A 4 -11.83 -34.20 -17.86
C PRO A 4 -12.57 -33.10 -17.08
N VAL A 5 -12.37 -31.85 -17.47
CA VAL A 5 -13.06 -30.69 -16.89
C VAL A 5 -14.53 -30.77 -17.26
N THR A 6 -15.40 -30.96 -16.26
CA THR A 6 -16.85 -30.94 -16.49
C THR A 6 -17.34 -29.51 -16.72
N PRO A 7 -18.43 -29.29 -17.48
CA PRO A 7 -19.02 -27.96 -17.68
C PRO A 7 -19.33 -27.23 -16.37
N SER A 8 -19.66 -27.97 -15.31
CA SER A 8 -19.90 -27.41 -13.97
C SER A 8 -18.66 -26.76 -13.36
N CYS A 9 -17.47 -27.31 -13.63
CA CYS A 9 -16.22 -26.74 -13.13
C CYS A 9 -15.91 -25.40 -13.79
N HIS A 10 -16.24 -25.21 -15.07
CA HIS A 10 -15.98 -23.94 -15.75
C HIS A 10 -16.71 -22.76 -15.09
N ALA A 11 -18.00 -22.92 -14.76
CA ALA A 11 -18.76 -21.88 -14.08
C ALA A 11 -18.17 -21.55 -12.69
N PHE A 12 -17.84 -22.58 -11.91
CA PHE A 12 -17.24 -22.38 -10.59
C PHE A 12 -15.85 -21.74 -10.63
N ARG A 13 -15.05 -21.96 -11.66
CA ARG A 13 -13.69 -21.38 -11.78
C ARG A 13 -13.70 -19.85 -11.89
N VAL A 14 -14.63 -19.31 -12.69
CA VAL A 14 -14.77 -17.86 -12.89
C VAL A 14 -15.19 -17.20 -11.57
N GLU A 15 -16.26 -17.70 -10.95
CA GLU A 15 -16.79 -17.19 -9.68
C GLU A 15 -15.77 -17.33 -8.53
N LEU A 16 -15.08 -18.48 -8.45
CA LEU A 16 -14.02 -18.71 -7.47
C LEU A 16 -12.89 -17.70 -7.57
N THR A 17 -12.42 -17.42 -8.78
CA THR A 17 -11.29 -16.50 -8.98
C THR A 17 -11.67 -15.08 -8.57
N GLU A 18 -12.87 -14.63 -8.98
CA GLU A 18 -13.41 -13.32 -8.57
C GLU A 18 -13.54 -13.20 -7.05
N LEU A 19 -14.18 -14.16 -6.39
CA LEU A 19 -14.39 -14.10 -4.93
C LEU A 19 -13.06 -14.12 -4.16
N LEU A 20 -12.08 -14.91 -4.60
CA LEU A 20 -10.75 -14.93 -3.97
C LEU A 20 -10.00 -13.62 -4.17
N LEU A 21 -10.04 -13.01 -5.36
CA LEU A 21 -9.37 -11.73 -5.63
C LEU A 21 -10.00 -10.55 -4.86
N LEU A 22 -11.31 -10.62 -4.60
CA LEU A 22 -12.05 -9.62 -3.84
C LEU A 22 -12.09 -9.88 -2.33
N ASP A 23 -11.37 -10.91 -1.84
CA ASP A 23 -11.40 -11.40 -0.45
C ASP A 23 -12.82 -11.58 0.11
N ARG A 24 -13.71 -12.16 -0.71
CA ARG A 24 -15.10 -12.44 -0.35
C ARG A 24 -15.25 -13.89 0.14
N PRO A 25 -16.16 -14.14 1.11
CA PRO A 25 -16.42 -15.50 1.56
C PRO A 25 -17.02 -16.34 0.43
N LEU A 26 -16.58 -17.60 0.33
CA LEU A 26 -17.08 -18.52 -0.69
C LEU A 26 -18.50 -19.01 -0.34
N PRO A 27 -19.46 -18.95 -1.27
CA PRO A 27 -20.81 -19.45 -1.02
C PRO A 27 -20.79 -20.98 -0.78
N ALA A 28 -21.76 -21.48 -0.02
CA ALA A 28 -21.80 -22.88 0.40
C ALA A 28 -21.74 -23.90 -0.75
N PRO A 29 -22.43 -23.69 -1.91
CA PRO A 29 -22.31 -24.60 -3.05
C PRO A 29 -20.87 -24.71 -3.58
N LEU A 30 -20.16 -23.58 -3.69
CA LEU A 30 -18.78 -23.54 -4.16
C LEU A 30 -17.83 -24.20 -3.16
N THR A 31 -18.00 -23.92 -1.86
CA THR A 31 -17.23 -24.59 -0.79
C THR A 31 -17.39 -26.11 -0.84
N ARG A 32 -18.62 -26.60 -1.05
CA ARG A 32 -18.90 -28.04 -1.19
C ARG A 32 -18.25 -28.61 -2.45
N HIS A 33 -18.29 -27.89 -3.56
CA HIS A 33 -17.65 -28.32 -4.80
C HIS A 33 -16.13 -28.44 -4.66
N LEU A 34 -15.47 -27.45 -4.03
CA LEU A 34 -14.03 -27.51 -3.77
C LEU A 34 -13.65 -28.73 -2.93
N ALA A 35 -14.46 -29.08 -1.92
CA ALA A 35 -14.22 -30.25 -1.09
C ALA A 35 -14.29 -31.59 -1.88
N GLN A 36 -14.95 -31.60 -3.03
CA GLN A 36 -15.21 -32.80 -3.83
C GLN A 36 -14.42 -32.84 -5.16
N CYS A 37 -13.92 -31.70 -5.64
CA CYS A 37 -13.22 -31.58 -6.92
C CYS A 37 -11.74 -31.22 -6.71
N ALA A 38 -10.85 -32.17 -6.97
CA ALA A 38 -9.41 -31.98 -6.85
C ALA A 38 -8.86 -30.89 -7.78
N ASP A 39 -9.37 -30.81 -9.01
CA ASP A 39 -8.92 -29.81 -9.99
C ASP A 39 -9.28 -28.38 -9.56
N CYS A 40 -10.53 -28.14 -9.15
CA CYS A 40 -10.95 -26.83 -8.65
C CYS A 40 -10.26 -26.44 -7.33
N SER A 41 -9.98 -27.42 -6.46
CA SER A 41 -9.17 -27.20 -5.26
C SER A 41 -7.72 -26.81 -5.59
N ALA A 42 -7.10 -27.46 -6.56
CA ALA A 42 -5.75 -27.13 -7.02
C ALA A 42 -5.69 -25.72 -7.62
N GLU A 43 -6.73 -25.32 -8.35
CA GLU A 43 -6.87 -23.98 -8.90
C GLU A 43 -7.07 -22.91 -7.81
N ALA A 44 -7.96 -23.15 -6.84
CA ALA A 44 -8.11 -22.28 -5.68
C ALA A 44 -6.77 -22.05 -4.97
N ALA A 45 -5.98 -23.11 -4.79
CA ALA A 45 -4.64 -23.03 -4.20
C ALA A 45 -3.66 -22.22 -5.08
N SER A 46 -3.82 -22.26 -6.41
CA SER A 46 -3.04 -21.47 -7.35
C SER A 46 -3.37 -19.99 -7.29
N VAL A 47 -4.65 -19.64 -7.33
CA VAL A 47 -5.10 -18.24 -7.19
C VAL A 47 -4.63 -17.65 -5.85
N ARG A 48 -4.77 -18.39 -4.74
CA ARG A 48 -4.26 -17.97 -3.43
C ARG A 48 -2.74 -17.78 -3.39
N ARG A 49 -1.96 -18.53 -4.19
CA ARG A 49 -0.51 -18.28 -4.31
C ARG A 49 -0.24 -16.95 -5.00
N VAL A 50 -0.97 -16.63 -6.06
CA VAL A 50 -0.83 -15.36 -6.77
C VAL A 50 -1.18 -14.18 -5.86
N ILE A 51 -2.29 -14.27 -5.12
CA ILE A 51 -2.69 -13.26 -4.13
C ILE A 51 -1.57 -13.02 -3.11
N ARG A 52 -1.01 -14.08 -2.50
CA ARG A 52 0.14 -13.96 -1.58
C ARG A 52 1.38 -13.36 -2.21
N THR A 53 1.60 -13.56 -3.51
CA THR A 53 2.71 -12.90 -4.21
C THR A 53 2.47 -11.40 -4.33
N PHE A 54 1.24 -10.97 -4.65
CA PHE A 54 0.88 -9.56 -4.68
C PHE A 54 0.98 -8.91 -3.30
N GLU A 55 0.48 -9.55 -2.25
CA GLU A 55 0.60 -9.07 -0.86
C GLU A 55 2.06 -8.86 -0.42
N ARG A 56 3.00 -9.66 -0.93
CA ARG A 56 4.45 -9.50 -0.65
C ARG A 56 5.11 -8.46 -1.53
N ALA A 57 4.64 -8.32 -2.76
CA ALA A 57 5.18 -7.39 -3.74
C ALA A 57 4.67 -5.96 -3.52
N GLU A 58 3.51 -5.81 -2.88
CA GLU A 58 2.98 -4.53 -2.46
C GLU A 58 3.94 -3.90 -1.44
N PRO A 59 4.68 -2.84 -1.82
CA PRO A 59 5.54 -2.15 -0.89
C PRO A 59 4.62 -1.60 0.19
N LEU A 60 4.84 -2.02 1.43
CA LEU A 60 4.19 -1.43 2.59
C LEU A 60 4.21 0.09 2.40
N LEU A 61 3.02 0.68 2.31
CA LEU A 61 2.85 2.13 2.34
C LEU A 61 3.79 2.70 3.41
N PRO A 62 4.54 3.78 3.14
CA PRO A 62 5.51 4.32 4.10
C PRO A 62 4.83 4.53 5.47
N GLY A 63 5.18 3.69 6.44
CA GLY A 63 4.53 3.65 7.76
C GLY A 63 4.66 2.33 8.52
N ALA A 64 4.84 1.20 7.85
CA ALA A 64 5.21 -0.06 8.51
C ALA A 64 6.73 -0.24 8.48
N ALA A 65 7.36 -0.16 9.65
CA ALA A 65 8.78 -0.45 9.81
C ALA A 65 9.07 -1.86 9.28
N VAL A 66 9.76 -1.95 8.15
CA VAL A 66 10.32 -3.20 7.65
C VAL A 66 11.39 -3.65 8.66
N PRO A 67 11.27 -4.83 9.28
CA PRO A 67 12.37 -5.38 10.06
C PRO A 67 13.53 -5.62 9.10
N VAL A 68 14.62 -4.89 9.30
CA VAL A 68 15.88 -5.11 8.57
C VAL A 68 16.31 -6.56 8.82
N PRO A 69 16.54 -7.39 7.78
CA PRO A 69 17.15 -8.70 7.96
C PRO A 69 18.57 -8.47 8.51
N GLY A 70 18.80 -8.90 9.75
CA GLY A 70 20.14 -8.90 10.33
C GLY A 70 21.10 -9.77 9.50
N PRO A 71 22.42 -9.49 9.52
CA PRO A 71 23.39 -10.22 8.72
C PRO A 71 23.34 -11.71 9.05
N GLU A 72 23.17 -12.52 8.01
CA GLU A 72 23.18 -13.98 8.06
C GLU A 72 24.49 -14.46 8.69
N GLY A 73 24.41 -14.94 9.93
CA GLY A 73 25.52 -15.66 10.56
C GLY A 73 25.77 -17.00 9.85
N PRO A 74 27.03 -17.45 9.78
CA PRO A 74 27.39 -18.67 9.06
C PRO A 74 26.73 -19.93 9.67
N PRO A 75 26.49 -20.98 8.86
CA PRO A 75 25.72 -22.15 9.27
C PRO A 75 26.43 -22.92 10.39
N ARG A 76 25.85 -22.90 11.60
CA ARG A 76 26.27 -23.76 12.71
C ARG A 76 25.88 -25.20 12.41
N ARG A 77 26.88 -26.01 12.06
CA ARG A 77 26.82 -27.47 12.04
C ARG A 77 26.27 -27.99 13.37
N THR A 78 25.15 -28.71 13.31
CA THR A 78 24.56 -29.41 14.45
C THR A 78 25.41 -30.62 14.84
N ALA A 79 26.42 -30.40 15.69
CA ALA A 79 27.09 -31.48 16.40
C ALA A 79 26.29 -31.80 17.67
N ARG A 80 25.59 -32.94 17.66
CA ARG A 80 25.01 -33.57 18.86
C ARG A 80 26.13 -33.80 19.87
N ARG A 81 26.14 -33.05 20.97
CA ARG A 81 26.83 -33.45 22.20
C ARG A 81 25.80 -33.61 23.31
N ARG A 82 25.58 -34.87 23.69
CA ARG A 82 25.00 -35.26 24.97
C ARG A 82 26.01 -34.89 26.05
N VAL A 83 25.62 -34.05 27.00
CA VAL A 83 26.23 -34.02 28.34
C VAL A 83 25.11 -33.81 29.34
N ALA A 84 25.05 -34.74 30.28
CA ALA A 84 24.11 -34.78 31.38
C ALA A 84 24.61 -33.94 32.57
N ALA A 85 23.64 -33.68 33.46
CA ALA A 85 23.79 -33.37 34.89
C ALA A 85 24.26 -31.96 35.28
N ALA A 86 23.37 -31.26 35.99
CA ALA A 86 23.46 -31.02 37.44
C ALA A 86 22.82 -29.67 37.76
N GLY A 87 21.73 -29.69 38.53
CA GLY A 87 21.14 -28.49 39.08
C GLY A 87 21.97 -27.92 40.22
N LEU A 88 21.90 -26.61 40.41
CA LEU A 88 21.93 -26.00 41.73
C LEU A 88 21.22 -24.63 41.70
N VAL A 89 20.38 -24.47 42.70
CA VAL A 89 19.54 -23.33 43.07
C VAL A 89 20.40 -22.13 43.45
N LEU A 90 20.00 -20.89 43.12
CA LEU A 90 20.03 -19.78 44.08
C LEU A 90 19.17 -18.59 43.61
N ALA A 91 18.32 -18.13 44.53
CA ALA A 91 17.44 -16.98 44.41
C ALA A 91 18.21 -15.64 44.48
N ALA A 92 17.68 -14.61 43.83
CA ALA A 92 17.78 -13.24 44.32
C ALA A 92 16.70 -12.37 43.66
N ALA A 93 15.78 -11.89 44.48
CA ALA A 93 14.86 -10.81 44.15
C ALA A 93 15.64 -9.50 43.98
N ALA A 94 15.26 -8.70 42.97
CA ALA A 94 15.46 -7.26 43.01
C ALA A 94 14.33 -6.59 42.21
N VAL A 95 13.42 -5.99 42.96
CA VAL A 95 12.47 -4.99 42.51
C VAL A 95 13.25 -3.78 41.99
N LEU A 96 12.98 -3.32 40.78
CA LEU A 96 13.09 -1.89 40.48
C LEU A 96 11.97 -1.46 39.54
N ALA A 97 11.06 -0.68 40.12
CA ALA A 97 10.03 0.07 39.44
C ALA A 97 10.66 1.05 38.46
N LEU A 98 10.14 1.06 37.23
CA LEU A 98 10.18 2.21 36.35
C LEU A 98 8.76 2.40 35.79
N LEU A 99 7.93 3.03 36.61
CA LEU A 99 6.83 3.87 36.16
C LEU A 99 7.41 4.89 35.18
N HIS A 100 7.16 4.71 33.89
CA HIS A 100 7.17 5.81 32.93
C HIS A 100 5.72 6.24 32.69
N PRO A 101 5.22 7.30 33.34
CA PRO A 101 4.08 8.04 32.84
C PRO A 101 4.61 8.96 31.72
N GLY A 102 4.92 8.37 30.57
CA GLY A 102 5.53 9.04 29.44
C GLY A 102 4.61 8.97 28.23
N GLY A 103 3.58 9.81 28.25
CA GLY A 103 2.80 10.28 27.10
C GLY A 103 2.58 9.33 25.92
N MET A 104 1.35 8.84 25.79
CA MET A 104 0.75 8.65 24.47
C MET A 104 0.68 10.03 23.79
N GLY A 105 1.78 10.46 23.20
CA GLY A 105 1.79 11.49 22.18
C GLY A 105 1.09 10.92 20.97
N LEU A 106 -0.16 11.34 20.76
CA LEU A 106 -0.76 11.35 19.42
C LEU A 106 0.30 11.92 18.46
N PRO A 107 0.49 11.37 17.25
CA PRO A 107 1.24 12.06 16.22
C PRO A 107 0.47 13.33 15.90
N GLY A 108 0.86 14.41 16.60
CA GLY A 108 0.34 15.73 16.36
C GLY A 108 0.73 16.14 14.96
N ASP A 109 -0.26 16.65 14.23
CA ASP A 109 -0.10 17.45 13.04
C ASP A 109 0.85 18.62 13.36
N GLY A 110 2.15 18.35 13.27
CA GLY A 110 3.17 19.39 13.32
C GLY A 110 2.90 20.38 12.20
N PRO A 111 3.12 21.69 12.42
CA PRO A 111 2.89 22.70 11.41
C PRO A 111 3.63 22.28 10.14
N GLU A 112 2.88 22.08 9.04
CA GLU A 112 3.40 21.67 7.75
C GLU A 112 4.60 22.54 7.40
N GLY A 113 5.80 21.99 7.60
CA GLY A 113 7.03 22.64 7.24
C GLY A 113 6.97 22.95 5.76
N ARG A 114 6.99 24.25 5.43
CA ARG A 114 7.09 24.75 4.07
C ARG A 114 8.15 23.90 3.34
N PRO A 115 7.80 23.19 2.25
CA PRO A 115 8.69 22.20 1.66
C PRO A 115 10.01 22.85 1.24
N ASP A 116 11.08 22.47 1.93
CA ASP A 116 12.44 22.90 1.68
C ASP A 116 13.00 22.07 0.49
N ALA A 117 12.71 22.56 -0.73
CA ALA A 117 13.46 22.43 -1.99
C ALA A 117 12.58 22.29 -3.25
N ALA A 118 12.71 23.29 -4.14
CA ALA A 118 12.78 23.30 -5.62
C ALA A 118 11.82 22.50 -6.52
N VAL A 119 11.04 21.54 -6.03
CA VAL A 119 10.11 20.78 -6.88
C VAL A 119 8.86 21.62 -7.14
N THR A 120 8.62 21.96 -8.40
CA THR A 120 7.38 22.63 -8.81
C THR A 120 6.41 21.60 -9.37
N LEU A 121 5.19 21.62 -8.84
CA LEU A 121 4.07 20.84 -9.34
C LEU A 121 3.05 21.77 -9.99
N SER A 122 2.65 21.44 -11.21
CA SER A 122 1.60 22.16 -11.93
C SER A 122 0.61 21.18 -12.58
N ARG A 123 -0.60 21.65 -12.86
CA ARG A 123 -1.66 20.88 -13.52
C ARG A 123 -2.00 21.54 -14.87
N PRO A 124 -1.38 21.13 -15.99
CA PRO A 124 -1.53 21.81 -17.27
C PRO A 124 -2.87 21.57 -17.98
N ALA A 125 -3.65 20.58 -17.54
CA ALA A 125 -4.92 20.18 -18.15
C ALA A 125 -5.98 19.85 -17.09
N PRO A 126 -7.28 19.86 -17.43
CA PRO A 126 -8.33 19.49 -16.49
C PRO A 126 -8.21 18.02 -16.03
N MET A 127 -8.78 17.73 -14.86
CA MET A 127 -8.93 16.37 -14.34
C MET A 127 -9.98 15.61 -15.17
N ILE A 128 -9.69 14.35 -15.46
CA ILE A 128 -10.56 13.45 -16.23
C ILE A 128 -11.15 12.43 -15.26
N GLU A 129 -12.48 12.39 -15.19
CA GLU A 129 -13.22 11.49 -14.31
C GLU A 129 -13.53 10.19 -15.06
N HIS A 130 -13.29 9.07 -14.39
CA HIS A 130 -13.47 7.71 -14.90
C HIS A 130 -14.34 6.90 -13.94
N SER A 131 -14.90 5.78 -14.40
CA SER A 131 -15.70 4.88 -13.55
C SER A 131 -14.89 4.25 -12.41
N TRP A 132 -13.57 4.19 -12.54
CA TRP A 132 -12.65 3.64 -11.54
C TRP A 132 -11.92 4.69 -10.70
N GLY A 133 -12.15 5.99 -10.94
CA GLY A 133 -11.46 7.07 -10.23
C GLY A 133 -11.20 8.31 -11.07
N THR A 134 -10.06 8.96 -10.84
CA THR A 134 -9.68 10.21 -11.52
C THR A 134 -8.27 10.13 -12.08
N GLU A 135 -8.11 10.60 -13.30
CA GLU A 135 -6.82 10.88 -13.93
C GLU A 135 -6.51 12.38 -13.86
N VAL A 136 -5.30 12.72 -13.41
CA VAL A 136 -4.86 14.11 -13.25
C VAL A 136 -3.56 14.32 -14.02
N PRO A 137 -3.60 14.97 -15.20
CA PRO A 137 -2.40 15.34 -15.92
C PRO A 137 -1.60 16.37 -15.12
N VAL A 138 -0.31 16.11 -14.90
CA VAL A 138 0.59 16.96 -14.12
C VAL A 138 1.91 17.22 -14.83
N SER A 139 2.54 18.34 -14.49
CA SER A 139 3.91 18.63 -14.88
C SER A 139 4.76 18.95 -13.65
N LEU A 140 5.90 18.26 -13.56
CA LEU A 140 6.86 18.32 -12.47
C LEU A 140 8.17 18.92 -12.98
N SER A 141 8.77 19.83 -12.23
CA SER A 141 10.12 20.34 -12.51
C SER A 141 10.92 20.46 -11.22
N GLY A 142 12.25 20.62 -11.33
CA GLY A 142 13.15 20.70 -10.17
C GLY A 142 13.38 19.36 -9.46
N LEU A 143 13.04 18.25 -10.12
CA LEU A 143 13.33 16.91 -9.62
C LEU A 143 14.83 16.61 -9.69
N ARG A 144 15.35 15.87 -8.71
CA ARG A 144 16.74 15.40 -8.72
C ARG A 144 16.86 14.18 -9.64
N PRO A 145 17.78 14.19 -10.63
CA PRO A 145 17.97 13.06 -11.53
C PRO A 145 18.14 11.71 -10.84
N GLY A 146 17.55 10.66 -11.44
CA GLY A 146 17.65 9.28 -10.99
C GLY A 146 16.78 8.92 -9.77
N ARG A 147 16.19 9.91 -9.08
CA ARG A 147 15.35 9.72 -7.89
C ARG A 147 13.91 9.39 -8.26
N THR A 148 13.27 8.61 -7.41
CA THR A 148 11.85 8.26 -7.51
C THR A 148 11.02 9.18 -6.62
N TYR A 149 9.90 9.66 -7.15
CA TYR A 149 8.96 10.50 -6.44
C TYR A 149 7.60 9.84 -6.41
N GLY A 150 7.01 9.75 -5.21
CA GLY A 150 5.63 9.32 -5.02
C GLY A 150 4.67 10.45 -5.34
N LEU A 151 3.62 10.15 -6.09
CA LEU A 151 2.55 11.09 -6.41
C LEU A 151 1.32 10.71 -5.59
N LEU A 152 0.69 11.67 -4.92
CA LEU A 152 -0.48 11.40 -4.07
C LEU A 152 -1.58 12.45 -4.30
N THR A 153 -2.84 12.04 -4.19
CA THR A 153 -3.97 12.97 -4.07
C THR A 153 -4.40 13.11 -2.62
N GLY A 154 -4.92 14.27 -2.24
CA GLY A 154 -5.44 14.55 -0.91
C GLY A 154 -6.84 15.15 -0.94
N ASP A 155 -7.65 14.83 0.07
CA ASP A 155 -8.99 15.37 0.25
C ASP A 155 -9.09 16.43 1.36
N ALA A 156 -10.29 17.01 1.53
CA ALA A 156 -10.55 18.05 2.53
C ALA A 156 -10.41 17.55 3.98
N HIS A 157 -10.42 16.23 4.20
CA HIS A 157 -10.25 15.60 5.51
C HIS A 157 -8.78 15.22 5.78
N GLY A 158 -7.87 15.57 4.88
CA GLY A 158 -6.45 15.22 5.00
C GLY A 158 -6.13 13.78 4.63
N ARG A 159 -7.10 12.98 4.15
CA ARG A 159 -6.82 11.62 3.66
C ARG A 159 -5.99 11.72 2.39
N ARG A 160 -4.96 10.89 2.29
CA ARG A 160 -4.03 10.83 1.16
C ARG A 160 -4.16 9.48 0.47
N GLN A 161 -4.13 9.49 -0.87
CA GLN A 161 -4.17 8.28 -1.67
C GLN A 161 -3.02 8.28 -2.68
N SER A 162 -2.34 7.13 -2.80
CA SER A 162 -1.30 6.94 -3.81
C SER A 162 -1.90 7.11 -5.21
N ALA A 163 -1.21 7.87 -6.05
CA ALA A 163 -1.61 8.16 -7.41
C ALA A 163 -0.50 7.86 -8.43
N GLY A 164 0.38 6.92 -8.08
CA GLY A 164 1.51 6.47 -8.87
C GLY A 164 2.85 7.00 -8.39
N SER A 165 3.90 6.70 -9.16
CA SER A 165 5.26 7.16 -8.91
C SER A 165 5.95 7.48 -10.21
N VAL A 166 6.95 8.35 -10.15
CA VAL A 166 7.74 8.69 -11.32
C VAL A 166 9.23 8.76 -10.98
N ARG A 167 10.07 8.26 -11.88
CA ARG A 167 11.52 8.38 -11.77
C ARG A 167 11.99 9.57 -12.58
N ALA A 168 12.67 10.50 -11.94
CA ALA A 168 13.21 11.68 -12.60
C ALA A 168 14.31 11.26 -13.59
N GLY A 169 14.15 11.69 -14.84
CA GLY A 169 15.19 11.53 -15.86
C GLY A 169 16.39 12.45 -15.63
N ASP A 170 17.38 12.34 -16.51
CA ASP A 170 18.64 13.09 -16.40
C ASP A 170 18.54 14.54 -16.91
N GLY A 171 17.40 14.92 -17.48
CA GLY A 171 17.16 16.26 -18.03
C GLY A 171 16.56 17.24 -17.04
N HIS A 172 16.83 18.53 -17.25
CA HIS A 172 16.21 19.64 -16.49
C HIS A 172 14.82 20.05 -17.03
N ALA A 173 14.36 19.45 -18.12
CA ALA A 173 13.06 19.77 -18.71
C ALA A 173 11.92 19.34 -17.77
N PRO A 174 10.81 20.10 -17.71
CA PRO A 174 9.62 19.68 -16.98
C PRO A 174 9.13 18.32 -17.49
N MET A 175 8.94 17.38 -16.57
CA MET A 175 8.42 16.06 -16.86
C MET A 175 6.90 16.10 -16.83
N ARG A 176 6.26 15.57 -17.87
CA ARG A 176 4.81 15.43 -17.95
C ARG A 176 4.42 13.99 -17.66
N THR A 177 3.43 13.81 -16.80
CA THR A 177 2.90 12.49 -16.43
C THR A 177 1.44 12.62 -15.99
N CYS A 178 0.76 11.51 -15.77
CA CYS A 178 -0.59 11.46 -15.22
C CYS A 178 -0.56 10.81 -13.84
N MET A 179 -1.24 11.43 -12.88
CA MET A 179 -1.58 10.79 -11.61
C MET A 179 -2.89 10.01 -11.82
N VAL A 180 -2.95 8.78 -11.32
CA VAL A 180 -4.13 7.92 -11.43
C VAL A 180 -4.53 7.48 -10.03
N THR A 181 -5.70 7.90 -9.56
CA THR A 181 -6.19 7.66 -8.20
C THR A 181 -7.62 7.13 -8.22
N ALA A 182 -8.03 6.33 -7.22
CA ALA A 182 -9.43 5.91 -7.08
C ALA A 182 -10.31 7.00 -6.44
N MET A 183 -9.71 8.08 -5.93
CA MET A 183 -10.43 9.22 -5.37
C MET A 183 -11.29 9.90 -6.45
N ALA A 184 -12.52 10.29 -6.09
CA ALA A 184 -13.41 10.98 -7.00
C ALA A 184 -12.91 12.41 -7.28
N ARG A 185 -13.18 12.94 -8.47
CA ARG A 185 -12.70 14.27 -8.89
C ARG A 185 -13.15 15.38 -7.94
N SER A 186 -14.36 15.28 -7.39
CA SER A 186 -14.93 16.24 -6.43
C SER A 186 -14.28 16.18 -5.05
N GLU A 187 -13.61 15.09 -4.69
CA GLU A 187 -12.96 14.90 -3.40
C GLU A 187 -11.51 15.40 -3.40
N ILE A 188 -10.86 15.49 -4.58
CA ILE A 188 -9.46 15.90 -4.70
C ILE A 188 -9.32 17.40 -4.44
N THR A 189 -8.72 17.75 -3.30
CA THR A 189 -8.42 19.14 -2.90
C THR A 189 -6.93 19.47 -2.92
N ALA A 190 -6.06 18.47 -3.04
CA ALA A 190 -4.62 18.66 -3.14
C ALA A 190 -3.97 17.60 -4.03
N LEU A 191 -2.94 18.02 -4.77
CA LEU A 191 -1.97 17.14 -5.41
C LEU A 191 -0.65 17.26 -4.66
N LEU A 192 -0.01 16.13 -4.41
CA LEU A 192 1.11 15.99 -3.48
C LEU A 192 2.24 15.21 -4.15
N VAL A 193 3.48 15.60 -3.86
CA VAL A 193 4.68 14.86 -4.27
C VAL A 193 5.54 14.58 -3.05
N GLN A 194 5.94 13.32 -2.90
CA GLN A 194 6.87 12.87 -1.86
C GLN A 194 8.18 12.38 -2.49
N ASP A 195 9.29 12.63 -1.83
CA ASP A 195 10.58 12.01 -2.19
C ASP A 195 10.68 10.57 -1.66
N GLU A 196 11.79 9.89 -1.95
CA GLU A 196 12.04 8.49 -1.55
C GLU A 196 12.04 8.27 -0.03
N SER A 197 12.21 9.33 0.76
CA SER A 197 12.14 9.26 2.23
C SER A 197 10.73 9.41 2.78
N GLY A 198 9.72 9.61 1.91
CA GLY A 198 8.35 9.93 2.30
C GLY A 198 8.14 11.39 2.67
N ARG A 199 9.16 12.24 2.52
CA ARG A 199 9.07 13.67 2.83
C ARG A 199 8.31 14.38 1.72
N MET A 200 7.35 15.22 2.10
CA MET A 200 6.61 16.08 1.17
C MET A 200 7.53 17.15 0.56
N VAL A 201 7.65 17.16 -0.77
CA VAL A 201 8.52 18.10 -1.51
C VAL A 201 7.74 19.07 -2.40
N ALA A 202 6.49 18.78 -2.74
CA ALA A 202 5.61 19.71 -3.43
C ALA A 202 4.15 19.49 -3.04
N ARG A 203 3.37 20.57 -3.00
CA ARG A 203 1.92 20.56 -2.80
C ARG A 203 1.28 21.59 -3.72
N LEU A 204 0.23 21.18 -4.43
CA LEU A 204 -0.61 22.04 -5.24
C LEU A 204 -2.04 21.94 -4.74
N ALA A 205 -2.60 23.05 -4.25
CA ALA A 205 -4.00 23.13 -3.89
C ALA A 205 -4.88 23.04 -5.15
N VAL A 206 -5.95 22.26 -5.08
CA VAL A 206 -6.95 22.12 -6.13
C VAL A 206 -8.22 22.78 -5.62
N PRO A 207 -8.69 23.87 -6.26
CA PRO A 207 -9.95 24.47 -5.89
C PRO A 207 -11.09 23.46 -6.16
N PRO A 208 -12.10 23.40 -5.27
CA PRO A 208 -13.26 22.54 -5.50
C PRO A 208 -13.94 22.94 -6.82
N PRO A 209 -14.56 21.98 -7.54
CA PRO A 209 -15.25 22.28 -8.78
C PRO A 209 -16.35 23.33 -8.53
N THR A 210 -16.22 24.48 -9.19
CA THR A 210 -17.18 25.58 -9.13
C THR A 210 -18.49 25.12 -9.79
N GLY A 211 -19.41 24.54 -9.03
CA GLY A 211 -20.61 23.94 -9.64
C GLY A 211 -21.71 23.43 -8.71
N LEU A 212 -21.42 23.06 -7.45
CA LEU A 212 -22.50 22.81 -6.48
C LEU A 212 -22.91 24.12 -5.80
N ARG A 213 -23.69 24.94 -6.51
CA ARG A 213 -24.71 25.73 -5.81
C ARG A 213 -25.69 24.71 -5.24
N ALA A 214 -25.74 24.59 -3.91
CA ALA A 214 -26.84 23.91 -3.27
C ALA A 214 -28.15 24.49 -3.83
N PRO A 215 -29.15 23.66 -4.22
CA PRO A 215 -30.45 24.19 -4.59
C PRO A 215 -30.96 25.03 -3.40
N PRO A 216 -31.63 26.17 -3.65
CA PRO A 216 -32.26 26.92 -2.57
C PRO A 216 -33.21 25.97 -1.82
N ASN A 217 -33.09 25.91 -0.50
CA ASN A 217 -34.06 25.19 0.34
C ASN A 217 -35.46 25.74 0.03
N PRO A 218 -36.45 24.87 -0.25
CA PRO A 218 -37.84 25.31 -0.41
C PRO A 218 -38.40 25.88 0.89
#